data_AF-A0A3N5T1H9-F1
#
_entry.id   AF-A0A3N5T1H9-F1
#
_cell.length_a   1.000
_cell.length_b   1.000
_cell.length_c   1.000
_cell.angle_alpha   90.00
_cell.angle_beta   90.00
_cell.angle_gamma   90.00
#
_symmetry.space_group_name_H-M   'P 1'
#
loop_
_entity.id
_entity.type
_entity.pdbx_description
1 polymer ?
#
loop_
_entity_poly.entity_id
_entity_poly.type
_entity_poly.pdbx_seq_one_letter_code
_entity_poly.pdbx_strand_id
1 'polypeptide(L)'
;MKSFYRYIRSGHDLDPVRQKGVPMPPHLHRILSLRKTDTVKVQLKGHAHVMLMDGANYDRFNNGLDFDYFGKLVKRSPCMFAVPAAGEWHLVIEQEDLRKDVMAHVQIISPR
;
A
#
# COMPACT_ATOMS: atom_id res chain seq x y z
N MET A 1 1.70 -9.35 22.62
CA MET A 1 2.75 -8.81 21.73
C MET A 1 2.13 -8.48 20.37
N LYS A 2 1.54 -7.29 20.22
CA LYS A 2 0.94 -6.77 18.96
C LYS A 2 1.43 -5.34 18.79
N SER A 3 2.44 -5.17 17.97
CA SER A 3 3.18 -3.94 17.74
C SER A 3 3.97 -4.24 16.47
N PHE A 4 3.82 -3.61 15.31
CA PHE A 4 3.37 -2.27 14.98
C PHE A 4 2.93 -2.28 13.51
N TYR A 5 1.68 -1.96 13.18
CA TYR A 5 1.30 -1.23 11.97
C TYR A 5 -0.04 -0.57 12.29
N ARG A 6 -0.05 0.76 12.31
CA ARG A 6 -1.22 1.57 12.67
C ARG A 6 -2.24 1.48 11.53
N TYR A 7 -3.48 1.11 11.84
CA TYR A 7 -4.62 1.41 10.97
C TYR A 7 -4.67 2.92 10.80
N ILE A 8 -4.26 3.45 9.65
CA ILE A 8 -4.41 4.87 9.37
C ILE A 8 -5.79 5.05 8.75
N ARG A 9 -6.73 5.47 9.58
CA ARG A 9 -8.05 5.91 9.17
C ARG A 9 -7.97 7.39 8.80
N SER A 10 -7.64 7.69 7.55
CA SER A 10 -8.16 8.84 6.81
C SER A 10 -7.59 8.76 5.38
N GLY A 11 -8.46 8.74 4.37
CA GLY A 11 -8.06 9.10 3.01
C GLY A 11 -7.78 10.61 2.87
N HIS A 12 -7.93 11.38 3.94
CA HIS A 12 -7.82 12.84 3.98
C HIS A 12 -6.39 13.35 4.24
N ASP A 13 -5.51 12.53 4.83
CA ASP A 13 -4.10 12.88 5.09
C ASP A 13 -3.17 12.62 3.89
N LEU A 14 -3.70 12.02 2.83
CA LEU A 14 -2.94 11.56 1.67
C LEU A 14 -3.07 12.49 0.46
N ASP A 15 -2.98 13.80 0.69
CA ASP A 15 -3.12 14.92 -0.27
C ASP A 15 -4.57 15.48 -0.35
N PRO A 16 -4.79 16.82 -0.32
CA PRO A 16 -6.14 17.43 -0.34
C PRO A 16 -6.93 17.20 -1.63
N VAL A 17 -6.31 16.55 -2.63
CA VAL A 17 -6.85 16.29 -3.96
C VAL A 17 -7.76 15.05 -3.99
N ARG A 18 -7.81 14.24 -2.91
CA ARG A 18 -8.68 13.06 -2.79
C ARG A 18 -10.16 13.44 -2.59
N GLN A 19 -10.76 14.05 -3.62
CA GLN A 19 -12.17 14.37 -3.69
C GLN A 19 -12.97 13.21 -4.31
N LYS A 20 -14.17 12.95 -3.78
CA LYS A 20 -15.08 11.93 -4.33
C LYS A 20 -15.30 12.16 -5.83
N GLY A 21 -15.12 11.11 -6.64
CA GLY A 21 -15.31 11.15 -8.09
C GLY A 21 -14.08 11.60 -8.89
N VAL A 22 -12.97 11.96 -8.24
CA VAL A 22 -11.68 12.17 -8.93
C VAL A 22 -11.00 10.80 -9.10
N PRO A 23 -10.57 10.44 -10.33
CA PRO A 23 -9.81 9.21 -10.55
C PRO A 23 -8.57 9.17 -9.65
N MET A 24 -8.28 8.00 -9.08
CA MET A 24 -7.08 7.85 -8.24
C MET A 24 -5.83 8.23 -9.03
N PRO A 25 -4.86 8.93 -8.42
CA PRO A 25 -3.61 9.25 -9.08
C PRO A 25 -2.93 7.97 -9.59
N PRO A 26 -2.10 8.06 -10.64
CA PRO A 26 -1.38 6.92 -11.16
C PRO A 26 -0.64 6.19 -10.03
N HIS A 27 -0.97 4.91 -9.87
CA HIS A 27 -0.38 4.06 -8.85
C HIS A 27 -0.06 2.70 -9.46
N LEU A 28 0.93 2.04 -8.89
CA LEU A 28 1.18 0.64 -9.18
C LEU A 28 0.25 -0.20 -8.30
N HIS A 29 -0.52 -1.08 -8.95
CA HIS A 29 -1.38 -2.06 -8.29
C HIS A 29 -0.90 -3.47 -8.60
N ARG A 30 -0.78 -4.33 -7.57
CA ARG A 30 -0.58 -5.77 -7.72
C ARG A 30 -1.45 -6.53 -6.75
N ILE A 31 -2.01 -7.64 -7.21
CA ILE A 31 -2.69 -8.63 -6.36
C ILE A 31 -1.67 -9.68 -5.93
N LEU A 32 -1.60 -9.94 -4.64
CA LEU A 32 -0.64 -10.86 -4.03
C LEU A 32 -1.38 -11.90 -3.19
N SER A 33 -1.12 -13.18 -3.43
CA SER A 33 -1.54 -14.26 -2.54
C SER A 33 -0.47 -14.45 -1.47
N LEU A 34 -0.78 -14.13 -0.21
CA LEU A 34 0.18 -14.08 0.89
C LEU A 34 -0.22 -15.00 2.03
N ARG A 35 0.78 -15.59 2.69
CA ARG A 35 0.62 -16.26 3.99
C ARG A 35 0.96 -15.28 5.11
N LYS A 36 0.41 -15.52 6.30
CA LYS A 36 0.72 -14.72 7.50
C LYS A 36 2.21 -14.69 7.86
N THR A 37 2.96 -15.72 7.48
CA THR A 37 4.40 -15.83 7.73
C THR A 37 5.24 -15.12 6.67
N ASP A 38 4.65 -14.70 5.55
CA ASP A 38 5.37 -14.00 4.50
C ASP A 38 5.71 -12.56 4.92
N THR A 39 6.74 -12.00 4.28
CA THR A 39 7.12 -10.59 4.36
C THR A 39 7.15 -10.00 2.97
N VAL A 40 6.47 -8.88 2.77
CA VAL A 40 6.52 -8.12 1.52
C VAL A 40 7.69 -7.14 1.59
N LYS A 41 8.69 -7.31 0.73
CA LYS A 41 9.81 -6.39 0.56
C LYS A 41 9.54 -5.51 -0.67
N VAL A 42 9.58 -4.20 -0.47
CA VAL A 42 9.38 -3.21 -1.52
C VAL A 42 10.62 -2.34 -1.65
N GLN A 43 11.22 -2.37 -2.82
CA GLN A 43 12.27 -1.45 -3.26
C GLN A 43 11.63 -0.34 -4.08
N LEU A 44 11.87 0.91 -3.70
CA LEU A 44 11.33 2.11 -4.34
C LEU A 44 12.45 3.00 -4.86
N LYS A 45 12.14 3.76 -5.92
CA LYS A 45 12.86 4.99 -6.31
C LYS A 45 11.99 6.19 -5.91
N GLY A 46 12.48 7.02 -4.98
CA GLY A 46 11.74 8.16 -4.43
C GLY A 46 10.89 7.80 -3.20
N HIS A 47 9.99 8.71 -2.83
CA HIS A 47 9.06 8.51 -1.71
C HIS A 47 7.69 8.06 -2.23
N ALA A 48 7.07 7.11 -1.53
CA ALA A 48 5.76 6.60 -1.91
C ALA A 48 4.96 6.13 -0.71
N HIS A 49 3.65 6.28 -0.80
CA HIS A 49 2.71 5.55 0.03
C HIS A 49 2.66 4.10 -0.44
N VAL A 50 2.97 3.18 0.47
CA VAL A 50 2.83 1.75 0.25
C VAL A 50 1.72 1.25 1.13
N MET A 51 0.68 0.71 0.50
CA MET A 51 -0.58 0.33 1.14
C MET A 51 -0.91 -1.12 0.77
N LEU A 52 -1.21 -1.94 1.77
CA LEU A 52 -1.66 -3.31 1.63
C LEU A 52 -3.09 -3.41 2.13
N MET A 53 -3.99 -3.88 1.27
CA MET A 53 -5.44 -3.80 1.47
C MET A 53 -6.08 -5.14 1.11
N ASP A 54 -7.19 -5.50 1.74
CA ASP A 54 -8.04 -6.57 1.20
C ASP A 54 -8.85 -6.05 -0.01
N GLY A 55 -9.56 -6.95 -0.70
CA GLY A 55 -10.34 -6.58 -1.88
C GLY A 55 -11.41 -5.51 -1.59
N ALA A 56 -12.13 -5.65 -0.47
CA ALA A 56 -13.19 -4.71 -0.10
C ALA A 56 -12.64 -3.29 0.15
N ASN A 57 -11.47 -3.17 0.77
CA ASN A 57 -10.84 -1.88 0.98
C ASN A 57 -10.21 -1.33 -0.31
N TYR A 58 -9.67 -2.17 -1.18
CA TYR A 58 -9.18 -1.73 -2.49
C TYR A 58 -10.30 -1.16 -3.36
N ASP A 59 -11.47 -1.80 -3.38
CA ASP A 59 -12.63 -1.28 -4.09
C ASP A 59 -13.04 0.10 -3.55
N ARG A 60 -13.04 0.27 -2.23
CA ARG A 60 -13.29 1.58 -1.61
C ARG A 60 -12.23 2.61 -1.99
N PHE A 61 -10.95 2.25 -1.96
CA PHE A 61 -9.85 3.09 -2.42
C PHE A 61 -10.05 3.54 -3.87
N ASN A 62 -10.34 2.60 -4.77
CA ASN A 62 -10.51 2.89 -6.19
C ASN A 62 -11.72 3.80 -6.47
N ASN A 63 -12.73 3.76 -5.60
CA ASN A 63 -13.92 4.62 -5.67
C ASN A 63 -13.80 5.93 -4.86
N GLY A 64 -12.64 6.22 -4.27
CA GLY A 64 -12.45 7.41 -3.43
C GLY A 64 -13.34 7.44 -2.19
N LEU A 65 -13.69 6.27 -1.67
CA LEU A 65 -14.43 6.08 -0.41
C LEU A 65 -13.47 5.89 0.76
N ASP A 66 -13.98 5.94 1.99
CA ASP A 66 -13.16 5.62 3.16
C ASP A 66 -12.73 4.15 3.14
N PHE A 67 -11.43 3.90 3.36
CA PHE A 67 -10.85 2.56 3.38
C PHE A 67 -9.80 2.44 4.47
N ASP A 68 -9.54 1.20 4.87
CA ASP A 68 -8.45 0.84 5.76
C ASP A 68 -7.31 0.16 4.99
N TYR A 69 -6.07 0.34 5.46
CA TYR A 69 -4.90 -0.30 4.88
C TYR A 69 -3.81 -0.55 5.92
N PHE A 70 -2.94 -1.52 5.63
CA PHE A 70 -1.68 -1.73 6.34
C PHE A 70 -0.54 -1.13 5.53
N GLY A 71 0.17 -0.16 6.09
CA GLY A 71 1.17 0.53 5.30
C GLY A 71 1.78 1.74 5.98
N LYS A 72 2.55 2.50 5.20
CA LYS A 72 3.14 3.78 5.61
C LYS A 72 3.64 4.57 4.41
N LEU A 73 3.89 5.85 4.62
CA LEU A 73 4.77 6.63 3.76
C LEU A 73 6.20 6.11 3.88
N VAL A 74 6.75 5.63 2.77
CA VAL A 74 8.11 5.10 2.69
C VAL A 74 9.03 6.16 2.11
N LYS A 75 9.91 6.71 2.96
CA LYS A 75 10.95 7.68 2.57
C LYS A 75 12.35 7.05 2.41
N ARG A 76 12.51 5.77 2.77
CA ARG A 76 13.78 5.03 2.69
C ARG A 76 13.52 3.62 2.16
N SER A 77 14.35 3.20 1.20
CA SER A 77 14.22 1.94 0.45
C SER A 77 15.47 1.07 0.66
N PRO A 78 15.34 -0.27 0.73
CA PRO A 78 14.10 -1.04 0.73
C PRO A 78 13.31 -0.91 2.03
N CYS A 79 12.01 -1.22 1.96
CA CYS A 79 11.16 -1.38 3.14
C CYS A 79 10.54 -2.77 3.18
N MET A 80 10.16 -3.22 4.38
CA MET A 80 9.59 -4.53 4.63
C MET A 80 8.29 -4.40 5.43
N PHE A 81 7.31 -5.22 5.07
CA PHE A 81 5.99 -5.28 5.70
C PHE A 81 5.67 -6.72 6.06
N ALA A 82 5.38 -6.96 7.34
CA ALA A 82 4.83 -8.23 7.78
C ALA A 82 3.38 -8.36 7.30
N VAL A 83 3.00 -9.56 6.85
CA VAL A 83 1.64 -9.82 6.38
C VAL A 83 0.72 -10.01 7.58
N PRO A 84 -0.37 -9.24 7.73
CA PRO A 84 -1.21 -9.28 8.93
C PRO A 84 -2.04 -10.58 9.04
N ALA A 85 -2.49 -11.11 7.90
CA ALA A 85 -3.21 -12.38 7.80
C ALA A 85 -3.00 -13.04 6.44
N ALA A 86 -3.16 -14.36 6.38
CA ALA A 86 -3.14 -15.08 5.11
C ALA A 86 -4.35 -14.69 4.25
N GLY A 87 -4.16 -14.59 2.94
CA GLY A 87 -5.22 -14.25 1.99
C GLY A 87 -4.69 -13.55 0.74
N GLU A 88 -5.64 -13.06 -0.05
CA GLU A 88 -5.36 -12.18 -1.17
C GLU A 88 -5.28 -10.73 -0.70
N TRP A 89 -4.24 -10.04 -1.14
CA TRP A 89 -3.98 -8.65 -0.78
C TRP A 89 -3.72 -7.81 -2.02
N HIS A 90 -4.30 -6.63 -2.05
CA HIS A 90 -4.06 -5.59 -3.03
C HIS A 90 -2.95 -4.69 -2.50
N LEU A 91 -1.77 -4.76 -3.14
CA LEU A 91 -0.66 -3.85 -2.90
C LEU A 91 -0.79 -2.65 -3.84
N VAL A 92 -0.88 -1.46 -3.25
CA VAL A 92 -0.88 -0.17 -3.93
C VAL A 92 0.39 0.60 -3.57
N ILE A 93 1.07 1.12 -4.59
CA ILE A 93 2.22 2.02 -4.44
C ILE A 93 1.94 3.30 -5.21
N GLU A 94 1.85 4.40 -4.47
CA GLU A 94 1.52 5.73 -4.97
C GLU A 94 2.66 6.68 -4.63
N GLN A 95 3.30 7.27 -5.63
CA GLN A 95 4.41 8.21 -5.41
C GLN A 95 3.89 9.56 -4.91
N GLU A 96 4.64 10.20 -3.99
CA GLU A 96 4.35 11.58 -3.59
C GLU A 96 4.64 12.57 -4.73
N ASP A 97 5.60 12.26 -5.60
CA ASP A 97 5.97 13.10 -6.75
C ASP A 97 5.25 12.63 -8.02
N LEU A 98 4.06 13.19 -8.26
CA LEU A 98 3.21 12.86 -9.41
C LEU A 98 3.84 13.15 -10.78
N ARG A 99 5.01 13.82 -10.83
CA ARG A 99 5.75 14.08 -12.08
C ARG A 99 6.69 12.95 -12.48
N LYS A 100 6.82 11.91 -11.64
CA LYS A 100 7.69 10.75 -11.89
C LYS A 100 6.86 9.49 -12.05
N ASP A 101 7.42 8.57 -12.84
CA ASP A 101 6.85 7.22 -12.95
C ASP A 101 7.09 6.42 -11.67
N VAL A 102 6.06 5.65 -11.29
CA VAL A 102 6.14 4.74 -10.16
C VAL A 102 7.11 3.59 -10.49
N MET A 103 8.32 3.68 -9.94
CA MET A 103 9.35 2.64 -10.08
C MET A 103 9.50 1.87 -8.76
N ALA A 104 8.96 0.66 -8.74
CA ALA A 104 9.01 -0.22 -7.59
C ALA A 104 9.28 -1.69 -7.98
N HIS A 105 10.12 -2.35 -7.19
CA HIS A 105 10.32 -3.80 -7.24
C HIS A 105 9.78 -4.44 -5.97
N VAL A 106 8.87 -5.41 -6.14
CA VAL A 106 8.15 -6.08 -5.07
C VAL A 106 8.60 -7.53 -5.02
N GLN A 107 9.01 -7.98 -3.84
CA GLN A 107 9.43 -9.35 -3.59
C GLN A 107 8.68 -9.90 -2.37
N ILE A 108 8.13 -11.11 -2.49
CA ILE A 108 7.58 -11.87 -1.37
C ILE A 108 8.71 -12.73 -0.79
N ILE A 109 8.99 -12.54 0.49
CA ILE A 109 9.94 -13.34 1.24
C ILE A 109 9.15 -14.31 2.10
N SER A 110 9.19 -15.57 1.73
CA SER A 110 8.57 -16.66 2.46
C SER A 110 9.60 -17.35 3.34
N PRO A 111 9.34 -17.51 4.65
CA PRO A 111 10.16 -18.39 5.48
C PRO A 111 10.03 -19.83 4.97
N ARG A 112 11.13 -20.57 5.08
CA ARG A 112 11.16 -22.00 4.76
C ARG A 112 10.36 -22.81 5.76
#